data_AF-A0A5C9EXN7-F1
#
_entry.id   AF-A0A5C9EXN7-F1
#
_cell.length_a   1.000
_cell.length_b   1.000
_cell.length_c   1.000
_cell.angle_alpha   90.00
_cell.angle_beta   90.00
_cell.angle_gamma   90.00
#
_symmetry.space_group_name_H-M   'P 1'
#
loop_
_entity.id
_entity.type
_entity.pdbx_description
1 polymer ?
#
loop_
_entity_poly.entity_id
_entity_poly.type
_entity_poly.pdbx_seq_one_letter_code
_entity_poly.pdbx_strand_id
1 'polypeptide(L)'
;MLLQDTNAIIFLLGIIIGTVILGLIIYLAVLLIESKTKASDKVVLIFLLALITILILPPVLGAIGQVLSAIGNVFVAIRDVFGGGGANYLVQLVPIIGFLILLVLTKFFIDIRWETSVWISLLTLFLLYILLSLIPELDFFDLYVI
;
A
#
# COMPACT_ATOMS: atom_id res chain seq x y z
N MET A 1 5.13 6.93 -23.21
CA MET A 1 6.02 8.05 -22.79
C MET A 1 6.72 7.80 -21.45
N LEU A 2 6.68 6.57 -20.89
CA LEU A 2 7.28 6.21 -19.59
C LEU A 2 8.81 5.98 -19.60
N LEU A 3 9.48 6.18 -20.74
CA LEU A 3 10.89 5.82 -20.97
C LEU A 3 11.68 6.90 -21.72
N GLN A 4 11.52 8.18 -21.38
CA GLN A 4 12.44 9.24 -21.86
C GLN A 4 13.51 9.55 -20.80
N ASP A 5 14.52 8.67 -20.85
CA ASP A 5 15.96 8.75 -20.52
C ASP A 5 16.52 9.25 -19.19
N THR A 6 15.84 10.10 -18.40
CA THR A 6 16.32 10.43 -17.03
C THR A 6 15.34 9.93 -15.96
N ASN A 7 14.04 9.99 -16.24
CA ASN A 7 13.01 9.58 -15.29
C ASN A 7 12.87 8.06 -15.15
N ALA A 8 13.22 7.28 -16.19
CA ALA A 8 13.08 5.83 -16.16
C ALA A 8 14.08 5.18 -15.19
N ILE A 9 15.33 5.66 -15.17
CA ILE A 9 16.37 5.17 -14.28
C ILE A 9 16.02 5.52 -12.83
N ILE A 10 15.56 6.75 -12.58
CA ILE A 10 15.11 7.20 -11.26
C ILE A 10 13.92 6.36 -10.79
N PHE A 11 12.94 6.10 -11.66
CA PHE A 11 11.79 5.24 -11.36
C PHE A 11 12.19 3.81 -11.00
N LEU A 12 13.10 3.19 -11.78
CA LEU A 12 13.62 1.85 -11.49
C LEU A 12 14.39 1.80 -10.17
N LEU A 13 15.23 2.79 -9.91
CA LEU A 13 15.92 2.92 -8.62
C LEU A 13 14.92 3.07 -7.47
N GLY A 14 13.84 3.82 -7.67
CA GLY A 14 12.73 3.94 -6.73
C GLY A 14 12.08 2.63 -6.37
N ILE A 15 11.72 1.84 -7.39
CA ILE A 15 11.14 0.51 -7.17
C ILE A 15 12.10 -0.36 -6.35
N ILE A 16 13.40 -0.36 -6.71
CA ILE A 16 14.40 -1.17 -6.01
C ILE A 16 14.53 -0.71 -4.55
N ILE A 17 14.74 0.58 -4.31
CA ILE A 17 14.92 1.14 -2.96
C ILE A 17 13.67 0.93 -2.12
N GLY A 18 12.49 1.25 -2.66
CA GLY A 18 11.21 1.05 -1.99
C GLY A 18 10.96 -0.41 -1.65
N THR A 19 11.27 -1.33 -2.58
CA THR A 19 11.15 -2.77 -2.34
C THR A 19 12.09 -3.24 -1.23
N VAL A 20 13.32 -2.73 -1.21
CA VAL A 20 14.29 -3.07 -0.17
C VAL A 20 13.82 -2.56 1.19
N ILE A 21 13.42 -1.30 1.28
CA ILE A 21 12.96 -0.68 2.53
C ILE A 21 11.71 -1.40 3.05
N LEU A 22 10.69 -1.56 2.21
CA LEU A 22 9.45 -2.21 2.59
C LEU A 22 9.67 -3.69 2.92
N GLY A 23 10.52 -4.38 2.16
CA GLY A 23 10.90 -5.75 2.43
C GLY A 23 11.59 -5.91 3.79
N LEU A 24 12.47 -4.98 4.15
CA LEU A 24 13.11 -4.96 5.47
C LEU A 24 12.09 -4.68 6.58
N ILE A 25 11.15 -3.75 6.38
CA ILE A 25 10.08 -3.46 7.35
C ILE A 25 9.24 -4.72 7.60
N ILE A 26 8.76 -5.36 6.53
CA ILE A 26 7.95 -6.58 6.65
C ILE A 26 8.78 -7.71 7.27
N TYR A 27 10.04 -7.86 6.88
CA TYR A 27 10.93 -8.87 7.45
C TYR A 27 11.11 -8.70 8.96
N LEU A 28 11.37 -7.47 9.41
CA LEU A 28 11.46 -7.15 10.84
C LEU A 28 10.12 -7.41 11.55
N ALA A 29 9.00 -7.04 10.94
CA ALA A 29 7.67 -7.33 11.49
C ALA A 29 7.44 -8.84 11.67
N VAL A 30 7.79 -9.66 10.69
CA VAL A 30 7.69 -11.13 10.78
C VAL A 30 8.64 -11.68 11.85
N LEU A 31 9.86 -11.17 11.92
CA LEU A 31 10.86 -11.59 12.90
C LEU A 31 10.40 -11.32 14.33
N LEU A 32 9.77 -10.15 14.56
CA LEU A 32 9.32 -9.71 15.87
C LEU A 32 8.03 -10.42 16.33
N ILE A 33 7.09 -10.68 15.41
CA ILE A 33 5.75 -11.14 15.76
C ILE A 33 5.58 -12.65 15.60
N GLU A 34 6.19 -13.27 14.57
CA GLU A 34 6.14 -14.71 14.36
C GLU A 34 7.39 -15.41 14.90
N SER A 35 8.50 -15.33 14.18
CA SER A 35 9.78 -15.94 14.57
C SER A 35 10.89 -15.65 13.56
N LYS A 36 12.14 -15.78 14.02
CA LYS A 36 13.34 -15.73 13.16
C LYS A 36 13.34 -16.81 12.08
N THR A 37 12.89 -18.02 12.41
CA THR A 37 12.84 -19.15 11.46
C THR A 37 11.86 -18.87 10.33
N LYS A 38 10.65 -18.38 10.64
CA LYS A 38 9.66 -18.04 9.62
C LYS A 38 10.10 -16.85 8.76
N ALA A 39 10.68 -15.81 9.38
CA ALA A 39 11.21 -14.66 8.65
C ALA A 39 12.30 -15.07 7.65
N SER A 40 13.22 -15.95 8.07
CA SER A 40 14.29 -16.45 7.20
C SER A 40 13.77 -17.39 6.10
N ASP A 41 12.83 -18.28 6.39
CA ASP A 41 12.24 -19.21 5.43
C ASP A 41 11.46 -18.48 4.33
N LYS A 42 10.74 -17.42 4.71
CA LYS A 42 9.88 -16.64 3.82
C LYS A 42 10.56 -15.39 3.25
N VAL A 43 11.87 -15.23 3.39
CA VAL A 43 12.59 -14.00 2.98
C VAL A 43 12.32 -13.63 1.53
N VAL A 44 12.38 -14.59 0.61
CA VAL A 44 12.11 -14.34 -0.83
C VAL A 44 10.66 -13.90 -1.04
N LEU A 45 9.70 -14.54 -0.37
CA LEU A 45 8.29 -14.20 -0.47
C LEU A 45 7.98 -12.84 0.15
N ILE A 46 8.71 -12.44 1.20
CA ILE A 46 8.61 -11.11 1.82
C ILE A 46 9.07 -10.03 0.84
N PHE A 47 10.22 -10.20 0.18
CA PHE A 47 10.68 -9.23 -0.81
C PHE A 47 9.82 -9.22 -2.08
N LEU A 48 9.27 -10.36 -2.48
CA LEU A 48 8.29 -10.42 -3.57
C LEU A 48 6.99 -9.68 -3.20
N LEU A 49 6.50 -9.86 -1.96
CA LEU A 49 5.36 -9.10 -1.42
C LEU A 49 5.64 -7.60 -1.42
N ALA A 50 6.83 -7.18 -0.97
CA ALA A 50 7.23 -5.79 -0.98
C ALA A 50 7.26 -5.22 -2.41
N LEU A 51 7.81 -5.96 -3.37
CA LEU A 51 7.83 -5.55 -4.77
C LEU A 51 6.41 -5.37 -5.33
N ILE A 52 5.51 -6.32 -5.09
CA ILE A 52 4.10 -6.22 -5.49
C ILE A 52 3.43 -5.01 -4.82
N THR A 53 3.74 -4.76 -3.56
CA THR A 53 3.18 -3.65 -2.79
C THR A 53 3.68 -2.29 -3.28
N ILE A 54 4.92 -2.18 -3.74
CA ILE A 54 5.46 -0.95 -4.33
C ILE A 54 4.96 -0.77 -5.77
N LEU A 55 4.97 -1.83 -6.58
CA LEU A 55 4.76 -1.72 -8.02
C LEU A 55 3.28 -1.81 -8.43
N ILE A 56 2.52 -2.72 -7.81
CA ILE A 56 1.17 -3.10 -8.26
C ILE A 56 0.11 -2.45 -7.38
N LEU A 57 0.32 -2.34 -6.07
CA LEU A 57 -0.69 -1.81 -5.16
C LEU A 57 -1.10 -0.36 -5.49
N PRO A 58 -0.18 0.58 -5.80
CA PRO A 58 -0.56 1.96 -6.10
C PRO A 58 -1.52 2.12 -7.29
N PRO A 59 -1.24 1.56 -8.49
CA PRO A 59 -2.19 1.66 -9.60
C PRO A 59 -3.52 0.95 -9.30
N VAL A 60 -3.51 -0.13 -8.51
CA VAL A 60 -4.75 -0.80 -8.08
C VAL A 60 -5.57 0.10 -7.17
N LEU A 61 -4.96 0.77 -6.19
CA LEU A 61 -5.65 1.72 -5.31
C LEU A 61 -6.15 2.96 -6.05
N GLY A 62 -5.36 3.47 -7.00
CA GLY A 62 -5.78 4.56 -7.87
C GLY A 62 -7.03 4.19 -8.69
N ALA A 63 -7.08 3.00 -9.27
CA ALA A 63 -8.24 2.51 -9.99
C ALA A 63 -9.47 2.34 -9.08
N ILE A 64 -9.29 1.79 -7.88
CA ILE A 64 -10.36 1.66 -6.88
C ILE A 64 -10.88 3.05 -6.48
N GLY A 65 -9.99 4.02 -6.25
CA GLY A 65 -10.35 5.40 -5.94
C GLY A 65 -11.15 6.08 -7.04
N GLN A 66 -10.80 5.85 -8.31
CA GLN A 66 -11.58 6.33 -9.45
C GLN A 66 -13.00 5.75 -9.48
N VAL A 67 -13.14 4.44 -9.24
CA VAL A 67 -14.45 3.78 -9.20
C VAL A 67 -15.30 4.30 -8.03
N LEU A 68 -14.71 4.40 -6.83
CA LEU A 68 -15.40 4.92 -5.65
C LEU A 68 -15.78 6.40 -5.80
N SER A 69 -14.92 7.19 -6.44
CA SER A 69 -15.21 8.58 -6.77
C SER A 69 -16.40 8.68 -7.73
N ALA A 70 -16.41 7.88 -8.81
CA ALA A 70 -17.50 7.86 -9.77
C ALA A 70 -18.85 7.48 -9.11
N ILE A 71 -18.87 6.42 -8.31
CA ILE A 71 -20.08 6.00 -7.56
C ILE A 71 -20.50 7.08 -6.56
N GLY A 72 -19.56 7.64 -5.80
CA GLY A 72 -19.85 8.65 -4.80
C GLY A 72 -20.39 9.95 -5.40
N ASN A 73 -19.92 10.34 -6.58
CA ASN A 73 -20.42 11.52 -7.29
C ASN A 73 -21.86 11.32 -7.78
N VAL A 74 -22.26 10.08 -8.12
CA VAL A 74 -23.67 9.76 -8.42
C VAL A 74 -24.55 9.98 -7.18
N PHE A 75 -24.11 9.55 -6.00
CA PHE A 75 -24.86 9.78 -4.76
C PHE A 75 -24.95 11.27 -4.38
N VAL A 76 -23.87 12.02 -4.58
CA VAL A 76 -23.86 13.48 -4.39
C VAL A 76 -24.89 14.12 -5.33
N ALA A 77 -24.87 13.79 -6.62
CA ALA A 77 -25.82 14.33 -7.60
C ALA A 77 -27.28 14.03 -7.24
N ILE A 78 -27.58 12.81 -6.76
CA ILE A 78 -28.94 12.45 -6.30
C ILE A 78 -29.34 13.32 -5.10
N ARG A 79 -28.47 13.49 -4.10
CA ARG A 79 -28.76 14.30 -2.91
C ARG A 79 -28.94 15.79 -3.23
N ASP A 80 -28.18 16.30 -4.18
CA ASP A 80 -28.26 17.69 -4.62
C ASP A 80 -29.60 17.98 -5.31
N VAL A 81 -30.18 17.00 -6.03
CA VAL A 81 -31.54 17.09 -6.57
C VAL A 81 -32.60 17.26 -5.48
N PHE A 82 -32.37 16.70 -4.29
CA PHE A 82 -33.25 16.85 -3.13
C PHE A 82 -32.88 18.02 -2.21
N GLY A 83 -31.94 18.89 -2.63
CA GLY A 83 -31.51 20.06 -1.86
C GLY A 83 -30.68 19.72 -0.61
N GLY A 84 -30.20 18.48 -0.49
CA GLY A 84 -29.52 18.00 0.71
C GLY A 84 -28.06 18.43 0.83
N GLY A 85 -27.35 18.63 -0.30
CA GLY A 85 -25.94 19.01 -0.34
C GLY A 85 -24.97 18.00 0.30
N GLY A 86 -23.71 17.96 -0.16
CA GLY A 86 -22.60 17.43 0.65
C GLY A 86 -21.47 16.74 -0.11
N ALA A 87 -20.45 16.30 0.62
CA ALA A 87 -19.23 15.71 0.06
C ALA A 87 -19.37 14.22 -0.31
N ASN A 88 -18.45 13.77 -1.17
CA ASN A 88 -18.23 12.36 -1.50
C ASN A 88 -17.28 11.72 -0.47
N TYR A 89 -17.84 10.97 0.47
CA TYR A 89 -17.07 10.26 1.50
C TYR A 89 -16.59 8.88 1.05
N LEU A 90 -17.05 8.34 -0.09
CA LEU A 90 -16.69 6.99 -0.53
C LEU A 90 -15.20 6.87 -0.84
N VAL A 91 -14.58 7.95 -1.32
CA VAL A 91 -13.13 7.99 -1.60
C VAL A 91 -12.30 7.77 -0.32
N GLN A 92 -12.83 8.12 0.85
CA GLN A 92 -12.14 7.90 2.14
C GLN A 92 -12.01 6.42 2.51
N LEU A 93 -12.67 5.50 1.78
CA LEU A 93 -12.52 4.06 1.98
C LEU A 93 -11.28 3.48 1.27
N VAL A 94 -10.64 4.22 0.36
CA VAL A 94 -9.46 3.74 -0.40
C VAL A 94 -8.33 3.24 0.52
N PRO A 95 -7.93 3.97 1.59
CA PRO A 95 -6.88 3.50 2.50
C PRO A 95 -7.26 2.22 3.25
N ILE A 96 -8.53 2.09 3.63
CA ILE A 96 -9.05 0.90 4.31
C ILE A 96 -8.96 -0.31 3.37
N ILE A 97 -9.35 -0.14 2.11
CA ILE A 97 -9.22 -1.19 1.09
C ILE A 97 -7.75 -1.54 0.85
N GLY A 98 -6.85 -0.55 0.80
CA GLY A 98 -5.41 -0.77 0.72
C GLY A 98 -4.85 -1.60 1.87
N PHE A 99 -5.26 -1.30 3.09
CA PHE A 99 -4.94 -2.12 4.26
C PHE A 99 -5.46 -3.56 4.11
N LEU A 100 -6.72 -3.75 3.69
CA LEU A 100 -7.30 -5.08 3.53
C LEU A 100 -6.58 -5.90 2.44
N ILE A 101 -6.19 -5.28 1.34
CA ILE A 101 -5.39 -5.93 0.29
C ILE A 101 -4.03 -6.33 0.85
N LEU A 102 -3.32 -5.41 1.52
CA LEU A 102 -2.04 -5.71 2.13
C LEU A 102 -2.16 -6.86 3.14
N LEU A 103 -3.19 -6.85 3.99
CA LEU A 103 -3.48 -7.91 4.96
C LEU A 103 -3.61 -9.29 4.30
N VAL A 104 -4.43 -9.36 3.25
CA VAL A 104 -4.64 -10.59 2.48
C VAL A 104 -3.33 -11.06 1.85
N LEU A 105 -2.57 -10.15 1.23
CA LEU A 105 -1.28 -10.48 0.64
C LEU A 105 -0.28 -10.98 1.69
N THR A 106 -0.14 -10.29 2.83
CA THR A 106 0.71 -10.69 3.96
C THR A 106 0.33 -12.09 4.47
N LYS A 107 -0.98 -12.36 4.66
CA LYS A 107 -1.47 -13.66 5.11
C LYS A 107 -1.06 -14.81 4.20
N PHE A 108 -1.19 -14.63 2.88
CA PHE A 108 -0.96 -15.70 1.90
C PHE A 108 0.50 -15.84 1.49
N PHE A 109 1.24 -14.74 1.34
CA PHE A 109 2.66 -14.81 0.97
C PHE A 109 3.53 -15.35 2.11
N ILE A 110 3.23 -14.96 3.35
CA ILE A 110 4.05 -15.35 4.51
C ILE A 110 3.53 -16.67 5.12
N ASP A 111 2.28 -17.04 4.82
CA ASP A 111 1.65 -18.27 5.31
C ASP A 111 1.66 -18.37 6.84
N ILE A 112 0.93 -17.44 7.46
CA ILE A 112 0.86 -17.22 8.92
C ILE A 112 -0.59 -17.20 9.38
N ARG A 113 -0.88 -17.10 10.68
CA ARG A 113 -2.27 -17.02 11.15
C ARG A 113 -2.87 -15.62 10.87
N TRP A 114 -4.21 -15.53 10.82
CA TRP A 114 -4.90 -14.27 10.54
C TRP A 114 -4.60 -13.23 11.61
N GLU A 115 -4.61 -13.63 12.88
CA GLU A 115 -4.34 -12.74 14.01
C GLU A 115 -2.95 -12.11 13.87
N THR A 116 -1.95 -12.91 13.53
CA THR A 116 -0.59 -12.40 13.31
C THR A 116 -0.50 -11.53 12.06
N SER A 117 -1.16 -11.92 10.97
CA SER A 117 -1.11 -11.14 9.73
C SER A 117 -1.65 -9.72 9.92
N VAL A 118 -2.69 -9.56 10.75
CA VAL A 118 -3.23 -8.23 11.11
C VAL A 118 -2.13 -7.38 11.75
N TRP A 119 -1.44 -7.91 12.76
CA TRP A 119 -0.38 -7.17 13.44
C TRP A 119 0.81 -6.85 12.54
N ILE A 120 1.21 -7.78 11.67
CA ILE A 120 2.30 -7.55 10.72
C ILE A 120 1.94 -6.47 9.71
N SER A 121 0.74 -6.51 9.13
CA SER A 121 0.30 -5.50 8.15
C SER A 121 0.10 -4.13 8.79
N LEU A 122 -0.45 -4.05 10.02
CA LEU A 122 -0.55 -2.81 10.77
C LEU A 122 0.82 -2.22 11.10
N LEU A 123 1.74 -3.03 11.61
CA LEU A 123 3.10 -2.59 11.94
C LEU A 123 3.86 -2.16 10.69
N THR A 124 3.64 -2.84 9.56
CA THR A 124 4.21 -2.45 8.26
C THR A 124 3.73 -1.06 7.84
N LEU A 125 2.41 -0.81 7.84
CA LEU A 125 1.87 0.51 7.49
C LEU A 125 2.31 1.59 8.47
N PHE A 126 2.36 1.28 9.76
CA PHE A 126 2.79 2.21 10.79
C PHE A 126 4.25 2.64 10.60
N LEU A 127 5.16 1.68 10.37
CA LEU A 127 6.57 1.97 10.10
C LEU A 127 6.75 2.70 8.77
N LEU A 128 6.01 2.32 7.73
CA LEU A 128 6.02 3.03 6.45
C LEU A 128 5.59 4.49 6.61
N TYR A 129 4.52 4.74 7.38
CA TYR A 129 4.04 6.09 7.66
C TYR A 129 5.08 6.94 8.42
N ILE A 130 5.71 6.38 9.46
CA ILE A 130 6.79 7.07 10.19
C ILE A 130 7.95 7.42 9.27
N LEU A 131 8.36 6.46 8.43
CA LEU A 131 9.48 6.62 7.53
C LEU A 131 9.20 7.70 6.47
N LEU A 132 8.01 7.72 5.88
CA LEU A 132 7.59 8.76 4.94
C LEU A 132 7.43 10.13 5.63
N SER A 133 7.03 10.16 6.89
CA SER A 133 6.96 11.42 7.65
C SER A 133 8.33 11.99 8.00
N LEU A 134 9.32 11.14 8.24
CA LEU A 134 10.69 11.54 8.56
C LEU A 134 11.51 11.92 7.33
N ILE A 135 11.27 11.24 6.21
CA ILE A 135 11.97 11.42 4.95
C ILE A 135 10.90 11.54 3.86
N PRO A 136 10.23 12.71 3.74
CA PRO A 136 9.20 12.94 2.73
C PRO A 136 9.73 12.80 1.31
N GLU A 137 11.04 12.95 1.12
CA GLU A 137 11.74 12.61 -0.11
C GLU A 137 11.53 11.15 -0.53
N LEU A 138 11.24 10.21 0.37
CA LEU A 138 10.91 8.84 -0.04
C LEU A 138 9.53 8.75 -0.76
N ASP A 139 8.74 9.82 -0.70
CA ASP A 139 7.53 10.03 -1.50
C ASP A 139 7.82 10.60 -2.91
N PHE A 140 9.10 10.70 -3.32
CA PHE A 140 9.54 11.22 -4.64
C PHE A 140 8.90 10.52 -5.87
N PHE A 141 8.09 9.48 -5.68
CA PHE A 141 7.52 8.67 -6.75
C PHE A 141 6.02 8.89 -6.99
N ASP A 142 5.31 9.72 -6.20
CA ASP A 142 3.85 9.81 -6.27
C ASP A 142 3.17 8.42 -6.14
N LEU A 143 3.91 7.42 -5.63
CA LEU A 143 3.48 6.02 -5.50
C LEU A 143 2.53 5.84 -4.32
N TYR A 144 2.32 6.87 -3.50
CA TYR A 144 1.41 6.86 -2.38
C TYR A 144 0.59 8.16 -2.30
N VAL A 145 -0.06 8.52 -3.41
CA VAL A 145 -1.20 9.44 -3.33
C VAL A 145 -2.38 8.69 -2.72
N ILE A 146 -2.58 8.88 -1.42
CA ILE A 146 -3.88 8.72 -0.76
C ILE A 146 -4.65 10.03 -0.90
#